data_AF-A0A225SRH8-F1
#
_entry.id   AF-A0A225SRH8-F1
#
_cell.length_a   1.000
_cell.length_b   1.000
_cell.length_c   1.000
_cell.angle_alpha   90.00
_cell.angle_beta   90.00
_cell.angle_gamma   90.00
#
_symmetry.space_group_name_H-M   'P 1'
#
loop_
_entity.id
_entity.type
_entity.pdbx_description
1 polymer ?
#
loop_
_entity_poly.entity_id
_entity_poly.type
_entity_poly.pdbx_seq_one_letter_code
_entity_poly.pdbx_strand_id
1 'polypeptide(L)'
;MSLASSGILEEPAMHQPSRYLTYVPNEVVCLMIHHQWTAIRSWREHLDLTQQEVAARIGISQSAYAQQESSKRLRPMSLERIAAALGLSVEQLDF
;
A
#
# COMPACT_ATOMS: atom_id res chain seq x y z
N MET A 1 49.33 -30.57 -13.32
CA MET A 1 48.54 -29.76 -14.28
C MET A 1 47.09 -29.96 -13.93
N SER A 2 46.51 -28.95 -13.30
CA SER A 2 45.15 -28.93 -12.74
C SER A 2 44.15 -28.67 -13.86
N LEU A 3 43.11 -29.49 -13.99
CA LEU A 3 41.89 -29.12 -14.70
C LEU A 3 40.78 -29.09 -13.68
N ALA A 4 40.41 -27.86 -13.32
CA ALA A 4 39.37 -27.54 -12.37
C ALA A 4 38.02 -28.10 -12.84
N SER A 5 37.29 -28.69 -11.89
CA SER A 5 35.84 -28.89 -11.97
C SER A 5 35.18 -27.62 -12.53
N SER A 6 34.50 -27.75 -13.66
CA SER A 6 33.52 -26.76 -14.09
C SER A 6 32.37 -26.78 -13.09
N GLY A 7 32.49 -25.96 -12.06
CA GLY A 7 31.36 -25.52 -11.25
C GLY A 7 30.41 -24.79 -12.17
N ILE A 8 29.25 -25.39 -12.41
CA ILE A 8 28.05 -24.72 -12.85
C ILE A 8 27.86 -23.54 -11.87
N LEU A 9 27.96 -22.32 -12.37
CA LEU A 9 27.55 -21.15 -11.59
C LEU A 9 26.04 -21.28 -11.42
N GLU A 10 25.60 -21.75 -10.25
CA GLU A 10 24.25 -21.46 -9.78
C GLU A 10 24.11 -19.94 -9.83
N GLU A 11 23.30 -19.44 -10.76
CA GLU A 11 22.90 -18.04 -10.73
C GLU A 11 22.27 -17.78 -9.36
N PRO A 12 22.85 -16.90 -8.51
CA PRO A 12 22.26 -16.64 -7.22
C PRO A 12 20.91 -15.99 -7.48
N ALA A 13 19.84 -16.66 -7.03
CA ALA A 13 18.48 -16.16 -7.02
C ALA A 13 18.53 -14.69 -6.62
N MET A 14 18.31 -13.81 -7.59
CA MET A 14 18.31 -12.38 -7.38
C MET A 14 17.00 -12.03 -6.67
N HIS A 15 16.97 -12.31 -5.36
CA HIS A 15 16.20 -11.57 -4.38
C HIS A 15 16.74 -10.13 -4.37
N GLN A 16 16.40 -9.37 -5.41
CA GLN A 16 16.32 -7.92 -5.24
C GLN A 16 15.07 -7.68 -4.39
N PRO A 17 15.14 -7.10 -3.18
CA PRO A 17 13.98 -6.41 -2.65
C PRO A 17 13.71 -5.28 -3.64
N SER A 18 12.72 -5.47 -4.51
CA SER A 18 12.48 -4.59 -5.63
C SER A 18 12.23 -3.18 -5.10
N ARG A 19 13.17 -2.28 -5.37
CA ARG A 19 13.04 -0.83 -5.13
C ARG A 19 12.01 -0.18 -6.07
N TYR A 20 11.13 -1.00 -6.66
CA TYR A 20 10.01 -0.69 -7.55
C TYR A 20 8.64 -0.90 -6.85
N LEU A 21 8.61 -1.23 -5.55
CA LEU A 21 7.42 -1.73 -4.85
C LEU A 21 6.47 -0.67 -4.26
N THR A 22 6.52 0.58 -4.71
CA THR A 22 5.46 1.56 -4.40
C THR A 22 4.80 2.00 -5.70
N TYR A 23 4.11 1.07 -6.34
CA TYR A 23 3.29 1.40 -7.52
C TYR A 23 2.00 2.10 -7.06
N VAL A 24 1.80 3.34 -7.52
CA VAL A 24 0.55 4.07 -7.33
C VAL A 24 -0.03 4.36 -8.72
N PRO A 25 -1.23 3.85 -9.05
CA PRO A 25 -1.89 4.13 -10.32
C PRO A 25 -2.07 5.64 -10.54
N ASN A 26 -1.99 6.08 -11.79
CA ASN A 26 -2.21 7.47 -12.13
C ASN A 26 -3.62 7.94 -11.73
N GLU A 27 -4.63 7.06 -11.84
CA GLU A 27 -6.00 7.34 -11.39
C GLU A 27 -6.05 7.73 -9.90
N VAL A 28 -5.31 7.03 -9.03
CA VAL A 28 -5.25 7.36 -7.60
C VAL A 28 -4.66 8.75 -7.38
N VAL A 29 -3.57 9.07 -8.10
CA VAL A 29 -2.93 10.40 -8.04
C VAL A 29 -3.87 11.49 -8.58
N CYS A 30 -4.57 11.22 -9.68
CA CYS A 30 -5.58 12.12 -10.23
C CYS A 30 -6.71 12.37 -9.21
N LEU A 31 -7.23 11.35 -8.54
CA LEU A 31 -8.25 11.54 -7.50
C LEU A 31 -7.77 12.49 -6.38
N MET A 32 -6.52 12.35 -5.95
CA MET A 32 -5.92 13.26 -4.96
C MET A 32 -5.85 14.70 -5.47
N ILE A 33 -5.40 14.92 -6.71
CA ILE A 33 -5.24 16.26 -7.28
C ILE A 33 -6.60 16.92 -7.55
N HIS A 34 -7.50 16.22 -8.26
CA HIS A 34 -8.76 16.77 -8.73
C HIS A 34 -9.76 17.00 -7.58
N HIS A 35 -9.77 16.13 -6.56
CA HIS A 35 -10.71 16.23 -5.45
C HIS A 35 -10.09 16.69 -4.13
N GLN A 36 -8.77 16.89 -4.06
CA GLN A 36 -8.05 17.20 -2.82
C GLN A 36 -8.26 16.13 -1.74
N TRP A 37 -8.37 14.87 -2.16
CA TRP A 37 -8.56 13.72 -1.28
C TRP A 37 -7.24 13.21 -0.71
N THR A 38 -7.32 12.54 0.44
CA THR A 38 -6.19 11.82 1.01
C THR A 38 -5.85 10.60 0.16
N ALA A 39 -4.61 10.09 0.28
CA ALA A 39 -4.21 8.85 -0.38
C ALA A 39 -5.12 7.68 0.03
N ILE A 40 -5.46 7.59 1.33
CA ILE A 40 -6.37 6.57 1.87
C ILE A 40 -7.72 6.59 1.15
N ARG A 41 -8.34 7.77 1.05
CA ARG A 41 -9.64 7.91 0.37
C ARG A 41 -9.53 7.57 -1.10
N SER A 42 -8.49 8.08 -1.76
CA SER A 42 -8.30 7.89 -3.20
C SER A 42 -8.12 6.42 -3.57
N TRP A 43 -7.35 5.68 -2.77
CA TRP A 43 -7.24 4.22 -2.90
C TRP A 43 -8.55 3.49 -2.61
N ARG A 44 -9.26 3.88 -1.55
CA ARG A 44 -10.55 3.25 -1.23
C ARG A 44 -11.54 3.39 -2.41
N GLU A 45 -11.64 4.58 -2.99
CA GLU A 45 -12.53 4.85 -4.12
C GLU A 45 -12.06 4.14 -5.39
N HIS A 46 -10.75 4.08 -5.66
CA HIS A 46 -10.19 3.32 -6.78
C HIS A 46 -10.44 1.81 -6.67
N LEU A 47 -10.58 1.29 -5.44
CA LEU A 47 -10.88 -0.12 -5.16
C LEU A 47 -12.40 -0.39 -5.03
N ASP A 48 -13.25 0.61 -5.31
CA ASP A 48 -14.71 0.54 -5.20
C ASP A 48 -15.21 0.10 -3.80
N LEU A 49 -14.51 0.51 -2.74
CA LEU A 49 -14.88 0.20 -1.36
C LEU A 49 -15.62 1.36 -0.70
N THR A 50 -16.62 1.06 0.12
CA THR A 50 -17.26 2.05 0.99
C THR A 50 -16.49 2.24 2.30
N GLN A 51 -16.69 3.37 2.97
CA GLN A 51 -16.15 3.59 4.32
C GLN A 51 -16.61 2.51 5.31
N GLN A 52 -17.84 2.02 5.17
CA GLN A 52 -18.41 0.98 6.03
C GLN A 52 -17.69 -0.36 5.85
N GLU A 53 -17.34 -0.73 4.61
CA GLU A 53 -16.61 -1.97 4.33
C GLU A 53 -15.20 -1.96 4.90
N VAL A 54 -14.46 -0.85 4.74
CA VAL A 54 -13.11 -0.75 5.31
C VAL A 54 -13.16 -0.72 6.83
N ALA A 55 -14.12 0.02 7.41
CA ALA A 55 -14.34 0.04 8.86
C ALA A 55 -14.63 -1.36 9.42
N ALA A 56 -15.46 -2.15 8.73
CA ALA A 56 -15.76 -3.53 9.10
C ALA A 56 -14.51 -4.43 9.05
N ARG A 57 -13.67 -4.30 8.01
CA ARG A 57 -12.42 -5.07 7.89
C ARG A 57 -11.46 -4.83 9.04
N ILE A 58 -11.40 -3.61 9.58
CA ILE A 58 -10.55 -3.26 10.73
C ILE A 58 -11.29 -3.26 12.07
N GLY A 59 -12.58 -3.62 12.12
CA GLY A 59 -13.34 -3.73 13.37
C GLY A 59 -13.55 -2.42 14.12
N ILE A 60 -13.82 -1.31 13.42
CA ILE A 60 -14.19 -0.02 14.02
C ILE A 60 -15.52 0.51 13.45
N SER A 61 -16.08 1.57 14.04
CA SER A 61 -17.27 2.22 13.47
C SER A 61 -16.94 2.96 12.17
N GLN A 62 -17.92 3.09 11.27
CA GLN A 62 -17.79 3.91 10.06
C GLN A 62 -17.34 5.34 10.37
N SER A 63 -17.90 5.94 11.43
CA SER A 63 -17.54 7.30 11.86
C SER A 63 -16.09 7.41 12.33
N ALA A 64 -15.57 6.39 13.03
CA ALA A 64 -14.17 6.35 13.42
C ALA A 64 -13.25 6.19 12.20
N TYR A 65 -13.64 5.36 11.23
CA TYR A 65 -12.91 5.25 9.97
C TYR A 65 -12.94 6.56 9.17
N ALA A 66 -14.08 7.24 9.06
CA ALA A 66 -14.18 8.52 8.37
C ALA A 66 -13.26 9.60 8.98
N GLN A 67 -13.12 9.62 10.31
CA GLN A 67 -12.15 10.48 11.00
C GLN A 67 -10.71 10.10 10.67
N GLN A 68 -10.41 8.79 10.57
CA GLN A 68 -9.07 8.33 10.16
C GLN A 68 -8.77 8.68 8.71
N GLU A 69 -9.69 8.41 7.78
CA GLU A 69 -9.54 8.68 6.35
C GLU A 69 -9.28 10.17 6.04
N SER A 70 -9.89 11.07 6.81
CA SER A 70 -9.76 12.52 6.66
C SER A 70 -8.54 13.11 7.38
N SER A 71 -7.82 12.32 8.19
CA SER A 71 -6.66 12.81 8.92
C SER A 71 -5.45 12.96 8.01
N LYS A 72 -4.77 14.11 8.10
CA LYS A 72 -3.50 14.36 7.40
C LYS A 72 -2.31 13.64 8.04
N ARG A 73 -2.43 13.21 9.29
CA ARG A 73 -1.38 12.52 10.04
C ARG A 73 -2.01 11.42 10.87
N LEU A 74 -1.96 10.21 10.35
CA LEU A 74 -2.45 9.04 11.06
C LEU A 74 -1.37 8.46 11.98
N ARG A 75 -1.78 7.82 13.07
CA ARG A 75 -0.85 7.03 13.87
C ARG A 75 -0.34 5.85 13.05
N PRO A 76 0.94 5.45 13.16
CA PRO A 76 1.49 4.34 12.38
C PRO A 76 0.66 3.06 12.44
N MET A 77 0.25 2.64 13.64
CA MET A 77 -0.59 1.45 13.84
C MET A 77 -1.96 1.54 13.13
N SER A 78 -2.56 2.73 13.06
CA SER A 78 -3.81 2.91 12.31
C SER A 78 -3.58 2.84 10.80
N LEU A 79 -2.47 3.42 10.33
CA LEU A 79 -2.10 3.44 8.92
C LEU A 79 -1.83 2.02 8.40
N GLU A 80 -1.07 1.23 9.17
CA GLU A 80 -0.80 -0.19 8.89
C GLU A 80 -2.10 -1.01 8.79
N ARG A 81 -3.04 -0.82 9.71
CA ARG A 81 -4.33 -1.53 9.69
C ARG A 81 -5.17 -1.16 8.48
N ILE A 82 -5.17 0.11 8.08
CA ILE A 82 -5.90 0.57 6.89
C ILE A 82 -5.23 0.03 5.62
N ALA A 83 -3.90 0.10 5.52
CA ALA A 83 -3.15 -0.48 4.40
C ALA A 83 -3.48 -1.96 4.22
N ALA A 84 -3.41 -2.73 5.30
CA ALA A 84 -3.78 -4.14 5.30
C ALA A 84 -5.25 -4.38 4.87
N ALA A 85 -6.19 -3.54 5.31
CA ALA A 85 -7.60 -3.65 4.93
C ALA A 85 -7.88 -3.32 3.47
N LEU A 86 -7.04 -2.49 2.83
CA LEU A 86 -7.09 -2.17 1.40
C LEU A 86 -6.26 -3.15 0.55
N GLY A 87 -5.46 -4.03 1.17
CA GLY A 87 -4.54 -4.93 0.46
C GLY A 87 -3.31 -4.21 -0.09
N LEU A 88 -2.88 -3.13 0.56
CA LEU A 88 -1.79 -2.25 0.15
C LEU A 88 -0.63 -2.28 1.14
N SER A 89 0.52 -1.75 0.72
CA SER A 89 1.61 -1.41 1.63
C SER A 89 1.39 -0.03 2.27
N VAL A 90 2.10 0.27 3.36
CA VAL A 90 2.01 1.58 4.03
C VAL A 90 2.57 2.69 3.12
N GLU A 91 3.62 2.39 2.37
CA GLU A 91 4.25 3.32 1.42
C GLU A 91 3.29 3.74 0.31
N GLN A 92 2.31 2.90 -0.04
CA GLN A 92 1.27 3.28 -1.00
C GLN A 92 0.22 4.23 -0.40
N LEU A 93 0.22 4.46 0.92
CA LEU A 93 -0.68 5.41 1.60
C LEU A 93 0.04 6.65 2.15
N ASP A 94 1.37 6.64 2.20
CA ASP A 94 2.22 7.68 2.81
C ASP A 94 3.20 8.25 1.78
N PHE A 95 2.70 9.12 0.89
CA PHE A 95 3.48 9.79 -0.16
C PHE A 95 2.99 11.23 -0.40
#